data_AF-A0A7S4F372-F1
#
_entry.id   AF-A0A7S4F372-F1
#
_cell.length_a   1.000
_cell.length_b   1.000
_cell.length_c   1.000
_cell.angle_alpha   90.00
_cell.angle_beta   90.00
_cell.angle_gamma   90.00
#
_symmetry.space_group_name_H-M   'P 1'
#
loop_
_entity.id
_entity.type
_entity.pdbx_description
1 polymer ?
#
loop_
_entity_poly.entity_id
_entity_poly.type
_entity_poly.pdbx_seq_one_letter_code
_entity_poly.pdbx_strand_id
1 'polypeptide(L)'
;MDQAVLVGAPVIGLNDSGGARIQEGVASLAGYAEVFQRNVDASGVVPQLSVIMGPCAGGAVYSPAMTDFTMMVENSSYMFVTGPEVVKTVTNEEVTSEVLGGARTHTRTSGVAHLSALNDLEALMKMRSLVSFLPSSNREPPPTRHTEDPRNRADEALETMVPQDPNVPYDMGDLVRRVLDDRHLFEVSSAFAANILTGFGRMEGRTVGIVANQPKELAGCLDIDASVKAARFVRFCDCFNIPILTFVDVPGFLP
;
A
#
# COMPACT_ATOMS: atom_id res chain seq x y z
N MET A 1 0.89 -18.21 11.08
CA MET A 1 1.39 -16.93 11.60
C MET A 1 2.39 -17.15 12.73
N ASP A 2 2.04 -17.96 13.75
CA ASP A 2 2.93 -18.25 14.90
C ASP A 2 4.36 -18.67 14.50
N GLN A 3 4.48 -19.58 13.53
CA GLN A 3 5.79 -20.00 13.01
C GLN A 3 6.55 -18.86 12.32
N ALA A 4 5.85 -18.01 11.56
CA ALA A 4 6.46 -16.89 10.84
C ALA A 4 7.02 -15.85 11.82
N VAL A 5 6.27 -15.54 12.89
CA VAL A 5 6.75 -14.64 13.96
C VAL A 5 7.92 -15.27 14.71
N LEU A 6 7.88 -16.58 14.98
CA LEU A 6 8.96 -17.29 15.67
C LEU A 6 10.29 -17.23 14.90
N VAL A 7 10.25 -17.39 13.58
CA VAL A 7 11.45 -17.39 12.73
C VAL A 7 11.78 -16.02 12.12
N GLY A 8 10.92 -15.01 12.31
CA GLY A 8 11.10 -13.68 11.73
C GLY A 8 10.94 -13.65 10.20
N ALA A 9 9.90 -14.30 9.68
CA ALA A 9 9.58 -14.32 8.25
C ALA A 9 8.28 -13.57 7.92
N PRO A 10 8.17 -12.93 6.74
CA PRO A 10 6.93 -12.30 6.29
C PRO A 10 5.77 -13.29 6.15
N VAL A 11 4.54 -12.80 6.28
CA VAL A 11 3.31 -13.57 6.03
C VAL A 11 2.55 -12.96 4.85
N ILE A 12 2.23 -13.79 3.85
CA ILE A 12 1.41 -13.40 2.71
C ILE A 12 0.09 -14.18 2.76
N GLY A 13 -1.02 -13.48 2.97
CA GLY A 13 -2.37 -14.05 2.91
C GLY A 13 -2.95 -13.91 1.50
N LEU A 14 -3.29 -15.02 0.87
CA LEU A 14 -4.06 -15.04 -0.39
C LEU A 14 -5.53 -15.29 -0.03
N ASN A 15 -6.37 -14.28 -0.20
CA ASN A 15 -7.74 -14.26 0.32
C ASN A 15 -8.73 -14.41 -0.83
N ASP A 16 -9.49 -15.50 -0.77
CA ASP A 16 -10.63 -15.81 -1.64
C ASP A 16 -11.65 -16.57 -0.78
N SER A 17 -12.53 -15.83 -0.11
CA SER A 17 -13.46 -16.37 0.88
C SER A 17 -14.76 -15.56 0.96
N GLY A 18 -15.89 -16.26 0.85
CA GLY A 18 -17.22 -15.69 1.07
C GLY A 18 -17.50 -15.24 2.52
N GLY A 19 -16.59 -15.49 3.46
CA GLY A 19 -16.71 -15.07 4.86
C GLY A 19 -16.85 -16.24 5.84
N ALA A 20 -17.54 -15.98 6.95
CA ALA A 20 -17.73 -16.95 8.04
C ALA A 20 -18.48 -18.20 7.56
N ARG A 21 -18.12 -19.37 8.09
CA ARG A 21 -18.91 -20.59 7.89
C ARG A 21 -20.08 -20.59 8.87
N ILE A 22 -21.24 -20.13 8.39
CA ILE A 22 -22.45 -19.91 9.21
C ILE A 22 -22.85 -21.13 10.04
N GLN A 23 -22.66 -22.33 9.51
CA GLN A 23 -23.02 -23.59 10.17
C GLN A 23 -22.20 -23.85 11.45
N GLU A 24 -21.01 -23.26 11.57
CA GLU A 24 -20.16 -23.36 12.76
C GLU A 24 -20.44 -22.28 13.80
N GLY A 25 -21.35 -21.33 13.49
CA GLY A 25 -21.80 -20.29 14.40
C GLY A 25 -20.64 -19.53 15.06
N VAL A 26 -20.66 -19.46 16.39
CA VAL A 26 -19.67 -18.73 17.19
C VAL A 26 -18.25 -19.28 17.05
N ALA A 27 -18.08 -20.55 16.70
CA ALA A 27 -16.75 -21.14 16.51
C ALA A 27 -16.04 -20.52 15.29
N SER A 28 -16.78 -20.23 14.21
CA SER A 28 -16.22 -19.50 13.06
C SER A 28 -15.76 -18.09 13.44
N LEU A 29 -16.47 -17.43 14.36
CA LEU A 29 -16.11 -16.10 14.84
C LEU A 29 -14.89 -16.12 15.77
N ALA A 30 -14.79 -17.14 16.63
CA ALA A 30 -13.60 -17.36 17.46
C ALA A 30 -12.36 -17.60 16.58
N GLY A 31 -12.50 -18.37 15.49
CA GLY A 31 -11.43 -18.55 14.51
C GLY A 31 -10.93 -17.24 13.89
N TYR A 32 -11.84 -16.30 13.57
CA TYR A 32 -11.45 -14.96 13.13
C TYR A 32 -10.69 -14.19 14.20
N ALA A 33 -11.19 -14.19 15.44
CA ALA A 33 -10.55 -13.46 16.54
C ALA A 33 -9.10 -13.93 16.79
N GLU A 34 -8.86 -15.24 16.71
CA GLU A 34 -7.52 -15.82 16.84
C GLU A 34 -6.55 -15.35 15.73
N VAL A 35 -7.05 -15.17 14.50
CA VAL A 35 -6.25 -14.61 13.39
C VAL A 35 -6.01 -13.12 13.62
N PHE A 36 -7.03 -12.36 14.04
CA PHE A 36 -6.90 -10.92 14.28
C PHE A 36 -5.90 -10.61 15.39
N GLN A 37 -5.94 -11.37 16.49
CA GLN A 37 -4.97 -11.22 17.58
C GLN A 37 -3.55 -11.41 17.06
N ARG A 38 -3.32 -12.43 16.23
CA ARG A 38 -2.01 -12.68 15.59
C ARG A 38 -1.62 -11.58 14.61
N ASN A 39 -2.57 -10.95 13.92
CA ASN A 39 -2.27 -9.79 13.08
C ASN A 39 -1.74 -8.62 13.91
N VAL A 40 -2.39 -8.34 15.04
CA VAL A 40 -1.99 -7.28 15.96
C VAL A 40 -0.62 -7.58 16.56
N ASP A 41 -0.41 -8.79 17.09
CA ASP A 41 0.85 -9.17 17.74
C ASP A 41 2.03 -9.19 16.76
N ALA A 42 1.78 -9.46 15.48
CA ALA A 42 2.80 -9.43 14.42
C ALA A 42 3.02 -8.04 13.78
N SER A 43 2.19 -7.04 14.10
CA SER A 43 2.27 -5.71 13.49
C SER A 43 3.57 -5.00 13.86
N GLY A 44 4.34 -4.59 12.85
CA GLY A 44 5.68 -4.03 13.03
C GLY A 44 6.73 -5.03 13.54
N VAL A 45 6.43 -6.35 13.51
CA VAL A 45 7.38 -7.42 13.87
C VAL A 45 7.84 -8.17 12.64
N VAL A 46 6.91 -8.69 11.84
CA VAL A 46 7.17 -9.27 10.51
C VAL A 46 6.25 -8.59 9.50
N PRO A 47 6.69 -8.37 8.24
CA PRO A 47 5.80 -7.81 7.24
C PRO A 47 4.60 -8.72 6.98
N GLN A 48 3.40 -8.15 7.06
CA GLN A 48 2.15 -8.84 6.83
C GLN A 48 1.50 -8.26 5.59
N LEU A 49 1.18 -9.13 4.65
CA LEU A 49 0.72 -8.68 3.35
C LEU A 49 -0.49 -9.48 2.89
N SER A 50 -1.50 -8.79 2.36
CA SER A 50 -2.75 -9.38 1.90
C SER A 50 -2.92 -9.21 0.41
N VAL A 51 -3.23 -10.30 -0.28
CA VAL A 51 -3.64 -10.31 -1.68
C VAL A 51 -5.08 -10.80 -1.73
N ILE A 52 -5.99 -9.97 -2.21
CA ILE A 52 -7.42 -10.30 -2.36
C ILE A 52 -7.62 -10.71 -3.82
N MET A 53 -7.91 -11.99 -4.02
CA MET A 53 -8.01 -12.63 -5.34
C MET A 53 -9.43 -13.15 -5.63
N GLY A 54 -10.37 -12.84 -4.74
CA GLY A 54 -11.76 -13.25 -4.84
C GLY A 54 -12.66 -12.45 -3.89
N PRO A 55 -13.84 -12.97 -3.52
CA PRO A 55 -14.67 -12.40 -2.48
C PRO A 55 -13.91 -12.32 -1.16
N CYS A 56 -14.16 -11.27 -0.38
CA CYS A 56 -13.75 -11.17 1.01
C CYS A 56 -14.77 -10.30 1.76
N ALA A 57 -15.70 -10.94 2.46
CA ALA A 57 -16.87 -10.25 3.02
C ALA A 57 -17.02 -10.46 4.53
N GLY A 58 -17.65 -9.50 5.21
CA GLY A 58 -17.96 -9.59 6.63
C GLY A 58 -16.70 -9.63 7.48
N GLY A 59 -16.59 -10.62 8.37
CA GLY A 59 -15.43 -10.76 9.26
C GLY A 59 -14.10 -10.91 8.52
N ALA A 60 -14.09 -11.47 7.31
CA ALA A 60 -12.87 -11.73 6.55
C ALA A 60 -12.05 -10.46 6.27
N VAL A 61 -12.70 -9.31 6.13
CA VAL A 61 -12.03 -8.04 5.74
C VAL A 61 -11.14 -7.47 6.84
N TYR A 62 -11.37 -7.84 8.09
CA TYR A 62 -10.65 -7.25 9.22
C TYR A 62 -9.20 -7.72 9.32
N SER A 63 -8.89 -8.94 8.89
CA SER A 63 -7.49 -9.41 8.87
C SER A 63 -6.67 -8.61 7.83
N PRO A 64 -7.07 -8.50 6.55
CA PRO A 64 -6.40 -7.63 5.59
C PRO A 64 -6.32 -6.16 6.02
N ALA A 65 -7.34 -5.63 6.69
CA ALA A 65 -7.32 -4.27 7.22
C ALA A 65 -6.20 -4.03 8.25
N MET A 66 -5.81 -5.07 9.00
CA MET A 66 -4.73 -5.02 9.99
C MET A 66 -3.34 -5.31 9.40
N THR A 67 -3.26 -5.91 8.21
CA THR A 67 -1.99 -6.15 7.51
C THR A 67 -1.40 -4.87 6.92
N ASP A 68 -0.10 -4.86 6.61
CA ASP A 68 0.65 -3.67 6.21
C ASP A 68 0.27 -3.18 4.81
N PHE A 69 0.16 -4.10 3.84
CA PHE A 69 -0.21 -3.80 2.47
C PHE A 69 -1.29 -4.75 1.94
N THR A 70 -2.21 -4.19 1.18
CA THR A 70 -3.34 -4.89 0.57
C THR A 70 -3.32 -4.69 -0.94
N MET A 71 -3.17 -5.79 -1.67
CA MET A 71 -3.27 -5.89 -3.12
C MET A 71 -4.65 -6.46 -3.49
N MET A 72 -5.32 -5.88 -4.48
CA MET A 72 -6.59 -6.43 -5.00
C MET A 72 -6.49 -6.73 -6.50
N VAL A 73 -7.08 -7.85 -6.94
CA VAL A 73 -7.20 -8.16 -8.36
C VAL A 73 -8.45 -7.50 -8.94
N GLU A 74 -8.29 -6.76 -10.02
CA GLU A 74 -9.38 -6.01 -10.65
C GLU A 74 -10.44 -6.95 -11.25
N ASN A 75 -11.71 -6.58 -11.08
CA ASN A 75 -12.89 -7.28 -11.61
C ASN A 75 -13.10 -8.74 -11.14
N SER A 76 -12.18 -9.32 -10.37
CA SER A 76 -12.33 -10.66 -9.76
C SER A 76 -12.36 -10.64 -8.24
N SER A 77 -12.00 -9.53 -7.59
CA SER A 77 -11.97 -9.41 -6.14
C SER A 77 -12.80 -8.24 -5.61
N TYR A 78 -13.35 -8.39 -4.41
CA TYR A 78 -14.08 -7.33 -3.71
C TYR A 78 -14.02 -7.48 -2.20
N MET A 79 -14.12 -6.36 -1.47
CA MET A 79 -14.17 -6.32 -0.02
C MET A 79 -15.31 -5.44 0.52
N PHE A 80 -16.03 -5.91 1.52
CA PHE A 80 -16.96 -5.08 2.29
C PHE A 80 -17.36 -5.74 3.61
N VAL A 81 -17.67 -4.93 4.61
CA VAL A 81 -18.20 -5.44 5.90
C VAL A 81 -19.61 -5.98 5.72
N THR A 82 -20.43 -5.30 4.91
CA THR A 82 -21.84 -5.66 4.68
C THR A 82 -22.11 -5.68 3.19
N GLY A 83 -22.69 -6.78 2.70
CA GLY A 83 -22.89 -6.98 1.27
C GLY A 83 -24.06 -6.21 0.66
N PRO A 84 -24.13 -6.11 -0.67
CA PRO A 84 -25.11 -5.29 -1.37
C PRO A 84 -26.57 -5.62 -1.07
N GLU A 85 -26.90 -6.90 -0.88
CA GLU A 85 -28.27 -7.32 -0.53
C GLU A 85 -28.74 -6.75 0.82
N VAL A 86 -27.82 -6.65 1.79
CA VAL A 86 -28.14 -6.07 3.11
C VAL A 86 -28.21 -4.54 3.01
N VAL A 87 -27.34 -3.92 2.21
CA VAL A 87 -27.42 -2.48 1.90
C VAL A 87 -28.79 -2.15 1.31
N LYS A 88 -29.22 -2.87 0.28
CA LYS A 88 -30.52 -2.68 -0.36
C LYS A 88 -31.69 -2.79 0.62
N THR A 89 -31.69 -3.81 1.47
CA THR A 89 -32.80 -4.02 2.42
C THR A 89 -32.87 -2.99 3.54
N VAL A 90 -31.74 -2.38 3.91
CA VAL A 90 -31.67 -1.41 5.03
C VAL A 90 -31.75 0.03 4.55
N THR A 91 -31.10 0.38 3.44
CA THR A 91 -30.99 1.76 2.94
C THR A 91 -31.84 2.03 1.69
N ASN A 92 -32.41 1.00 1.07
CA ASN A 92 -33.06 1.04 -0.26
C ASN A 92 -32.11 1.44 -1.40
N GLU A 93 -30.80 1.39 -1.19
CA GLU A 93 -29.81 1.66 -2.25
C GLU A 93 -29.46 0.39 -3.00
N GLU A 94 -29.59 0.42 -4.33
CA GLU A 94 -29.13 -0.67 -5.19
C GLU A 94 -27.70 -0.40 -5.67
N VAL A 95 -26.77 -1.25 -5.26
CA VAL A 95 -25.35 -1.16 -5.61
C VAL A 95 -24.83 -2.54 -5.98
N THR A 96 -23.86 -2.62 -6.87
CA THR A 96 -23.20 -3.89 -7.23
C THR A 96 -22.01 -4.14 -6.31
N SER A 97 -21.54 -5.39 -6.17
CA SER A 97 -20.33 -5.71 -5.40
C SER A 97 -19.10 -4.93 -5.88
N GLU A 98 -18.95 -4.75 -7.20
CA GLU A 98 -17.83 -4.01 -7.79
C GLU A 98 -17.87 -2.53 -7.42
N VAL A 99 -19.05 -1.89 -7.46
CA VAL A 99 -19.18 -0.48 -7.06
C VAL A 99 -18.99 -0.32 -5.56
N LEU A 100 -19.56 -1.23 -4.76
CA LEU A 100 -19.51 -1.17 -3.29
C LEU A 100 -18.10 -1.40 -2.75
N GLY A 101 -17.35 -2.34 -3.32
CA GLY A 101 -16.11 -2.83 -2.73
C GLY A 101 -15.10 -3.41 -3.72
N GLY A 102 -15.22 -3.10 -5.00
CA GLY A 102 -14.25 -3.53 -6.00
C GLY A 102 -12.88 -2.88 -5.82
N ALA A 103 -11.88 -3.43 -6.50
CA ALA A 103 -10.50 -2.96 -6.41
C ALA A 103 -10.36 -1.45 -6.72
N ARG A 104 -11.12 -0.93 -7.68
CA ARG A 104 -11.10 0.50 -8.03
C ARG A 104 -11.64 1.39 -6.91
N THR A 105 -12.72 0.98 -6.24
CA THR A 105 -13.29 1.71 -5.10
C THR A 105 -12.27 1.79 -3.96
N HIS A 106 -11.60 0.69 -3.66
CA HIS A 106 -10.64 0.64 -2.56
C HIS A 106 -9.28 1.27 -2.84
N THR A 107 -8.85 1.34 -4.11
CA THR A 107 -7.58 1.98 -4.50
C THR A 107 -7.69 3.47 -4.81
N ARG A 108 -8.91 4.00 -4.98
CA ARG A 108 -9.12 5.41 -5.36
C ARG A 108 -9.95 6.21 -4.37
N THR A 109 -10.97 5.59 -3.80
CA THR A 109 -11.94 6.30 -2.97
C THR A 109 -11.70 6.04 -1.50
N SER A 110 -11.61 4.76 -1.09
CA SER A 110 -11.54 4.44 0.35
C SER A 110 -10.11 4.34 0.90
N GLY A 111 -9.10 4.24 0.04
CA GLY A 111 -7.69 4.07 0.44
C GLY A 111 -7.37 2.75 1.17
N VAL A 112 -8.28 1.77 1.17
CA VAL A 112 -8.11 0.48 1.88
C VAL A 112 -7.14 -0.43 1.14
N ALA A 113 -7.18 -0.42 -0.20
CA ALA A 113 -6.25 -1.15 -1.04
C ALA A 113 -5.09 -0.25 -1.44
N HIS A 114 -3.88 -0.77 -1.28
CA HIS A 114 -2.65 -0.04 -1.56
C HIS A 114 -2.18 -0.28 -3.00
N LEU A 115 -2.55 -1.41 -3.59
CA LEU A 115 -2.17 -1.82 -4.92
C LEU A 115 -3.34 -2.51 -5.62
N SER A 116 -3.39 -2.41 -6.95
CA SER A 116 -4.22 -3.28 -7.79
C SER A 116 -3.42 -3.93 -8.92
N ALA A 117 -3.96 -5.01 -9.47
CA ALA A 117 -3.42 -5.72 -10.62
C ALA A 117 -4.55 -6.22 -11.51
N LEU A 118 -4.31 -6.31 -12.82
CA LEU A 118 -5.32 -6.70 -13.80
C LEU A 118 -5.71 -8.18 -13.71
N ASN A 119 -4.84 -9.00 -13.13
CA ASN A 119 -5.02 -10.44 -12.97
C ASN A 119 -4.12 -10.99 -11.87
N ASP A 120 -4.38 -12.24 -11.49
CA ASP A 120 -3.68 -12.98 -10.45
C ASP A 120 -2.16 -13.06 -10.67
N LEU A 121 -1.72 -13.31 -11.91
CA LEU A 121 -0.30 -13.43 -12.23
C LEU A 121 0.42 -12.11 -11.97
N GLU A 122 -0.14 -11.00 -12.45
CA GLU A 122 0.39 -9.66 -12.20
C GLU A 122 0.39 -9.32 -10.70
N ALA A 123 -0.67 -9.68 -9.97
CA ALA A 123 -0.75 -9.48 -8.52
C ALA A 123 0.41 -10.18 -7.81
N LEU A 124 0.64 -11.46 -8.12
CA LEU A 124 1.73 -12.24 -7.54
C LEU A 124 3.12 -11.70 -7.95
N MET A 125 3.28 -11.22 -9.19
CA MET A 125 4.54 -10.60 -9.63
C MET A 125 4.83 -9.28 -8.90
N LYS A 126 3.83 -8.38 -8.81
CA LYS A 126 3.94 -7.13 -8.03
C LYS A 126 4.23 -7.42 -6.56
N MET A 127 3.61 -8.47 -6.02
CA MET A 127 3.83 -8.90 -4.65
C MET A 127 5.28 -9.31 -4.38
N ARG A 128 5.87 -10.08 -5.29
CA ARG A 128 7.29 -10.44 -5.22
C ARG A 128 8.21 -9.23 -5.34
N SER A 129 7.85 -8.26 -6.19
CA SER A 129 8.59 -7.00 -6.30
C SER A 129 8.54 -6.21 -4.99
N LEU A 130 7.36 -6.05 -4.38
CA LEU A 130 7.22 -5.40 -3.07
C LEU A 130 8.06 -6.10 -2.00
N VAL A 131 7.93 -7.42 -1.86
CA VAL A 131 8.71 -8.21 -0.88
C VAL A 131 10.21 -8.03 -1.08
N SER A 132 10.68 -7.82 -2.31
CA SER A 132 12.11 -7.60 -2.56
C SER A 132 12.67 -6.34 -1.88
N PHE A 133 11.83 -5.36 -1.51
CA PHE A 133 12.25 -4.16 -0.79
C PHE A 133 12.24 -4.34 0.74
N LEU A 134 11.50 -5.31 1.26
CA LEU A 134 11.22 -5.42 2.70
C LEU A 134 12.25 -6.31 3.41
N PRO A 135 12.64 -6.00 4.66
CA PRO A 135 13.35 -6.97 5.50
C PRO A 135 12.45 -8.14 5.87
N SER A 136 13.03 -9.26 6.31
CA SER A 136 12.25 -10.42 6.75
C SER A 136 11.47 -10.14 8.05
N SER A 137 12.03 -9.30 8.92
CA SER A 137 11.45 -8.86 10.20
C SER A 137 12.04 -7.52 10.63
N ASN A 138 11.50 -6.93 11.69
CA ASN A 138 12.02 -5.70 12.30
C ASN A 138 13.42 -5.82 12.94
N ARG A 139 13.98 -7.03 13.00
CA ARG A 139 15.34 -7.29 13.53
C ARG A 139 16.40 -7.30 12.45
N GLU A 140 16.01 -7.43 11.19
CA GLU A 140 16.91 -7.46 10.05
C GLU A 140 16.93 -6.12 9.33
N PRO A 141 18.09 -5.70 8.77
CA PRO A 141 18.12 -4.55 7.89
C PRO A 141 17.39 -4.87 6.58
N PRO A 142 16.89 -3.85 5.86
CA PRO A 142 16.33 -4.04 4.53
C PRO A 142 17.34 -4.73 3.59
N PRO A 143 16.87 -5.58 2.66
CA PRO A 143 17.73 -6.32 1.76
C PRO A 143 18.56 -5.39 0.88
N THR A 144 19.80 -5.78 0.64
CA THR A 144 20.71 -5.08 -0.28
C THR A 144 20.78 -5.84 -1.60
N ARG A 145 20.88 -5.10 -2.70
CA ARG A 145 21.00 -5.67 -4.05
C ARG A 145 22.22 -5.06 -4.73
N HIS A 146 22.92 -5.84 -5.54
CA HIS A 146 23.93 -5.27 -6.44
C HIS A 146 23.27 -4.28 -7.42
N THR A 147 23.89 -3.12 -7.60
CA THR A 147 23.52 -2.12 -8.61
C THR A 147 24.75 -1.67 -9.38
N GLU A 148 24.58 -1.37 -10.67
CA GLU A 148 25.60 -0.74 -11.51
C GLU A 148 25.41 0.78 -11.58
N ASP A 149 24.33 1.32 -10.98
CA ASP A 149 24.06 2.76 -10.95
C ASP A 149 25.14 3.48 -10.11
N PRO A 150 25.92 4.41 -10.70
CA PRO A 150 26.99 5.09 -9.98
C PRO A 150 26.44 6.00 -8.88
N ARG A 151 26.94 5.83 -7.66
CA ARG A 151 26.60 6.69 -6.49
C ARG A 151 26.83 8.19 -6.70
N ASN A 152 27.69 8.55 -7.65
CA ASN A 152 28.06 9.92 -7.99
C ASN A 152 27.46 10.37 -9.32
N ARG A 153 26.40 9.70 -9.81
CA ARG A 153 25.68 10.09 -11.02
C ARG A 153 25.13 11.52 -10.87
N ALA A 154 25.62 12.43 -11.70
CA ALA A 154 25.00 13.73 -11.92
C ALA A 154 23.88 13.59 -12.96
N ASP A 155 22.83 14.40 -12.84
CA ASP A 155 21.74 14.48 -13.81
C ASP A 155 21.36 15.96 -14.00
N GLU A 156 21.94 16.60 -15.02
CA GLU A 156 21.75 18.04 -15.32
C GLU A 156 20.28 18.40 -15.56
N ALA A 157 19.43 17.43 -15.95
CA ALA A 157 18.00 17.67 -16.11
C ALA A 157 17.33 18.08 -14.79
N LEU A 158 17.91 17.74 -13.64
CA LEU A 158 17.42 18.15 -12.32
C LEU A 158 17.44 19.68 -12.15
N GLU A 159 18.35 20.39 -12.82
CA GLU A 159 18.49 21.84 -12.70
C GLU A 159 17.33 22.61 -13.36
N THR A 160 16.65 21.99 -14.33
CA THR A 160 15.61 22.65 -15.14
C THR A 160 14.20 22.08 -14.93
N MET A 161 14.04 21.06 -14.08
CA MET A 161 12.74 20.41 -13.88
C MET A 161 11.73 21.28 -13.11
N VAL A 162 12.19 22.10 -12.17
CA VAL A 162 11.33 23.04 -11.44
C VAL A 162 11.12 24.27 -12.35
N PRO A 163 9.87 24.57 -12.78
CA PRO A 163 9.59 25.71 -13.64
C PRO A 163 9.91 27.04 -12.93
N GLN A 164 10.33 28.04 -13.70
CA GLN A 164 10.57 29.39 -13.17
C GLN A 164 9.26 30.13 -12.84
N ASP A 165 8.18 29.81 -13.53
CA ASP A 165 6.84 30.31 -13.22
C ASP A 165 6.26 29.51 -12.05
N PRO A 166 5.98 30.12 -10.89
CA PRO A 166 5.50 29.43 -9.69
C PRO A 166 4.08 28.83 -9.87
N ASN A 167 3.36 29.20 -10.93
CA ASN A 167 2.02 28.67 -11.21
C ASN A 167 2.06 27.43 -12.11
N VAL A 168 3.23 27.05 -12.63
CA VAL A 168 3.36 25.89 -13.51
C VAL A 168 3.82 24.69 -12.68
N PRO A 169 3.01 23.63 -12.56
CA PRO A 169 3.41 22.43 -11.83
C PRO A 169 4.41 21.59 -12.63
N TYR A 170 5.12 20.71 -11.93
CA TYR A 170 6.01 19.70 -12.51
C TYR A 170 5.75 18.32 -11.89
N ASP A 171 6.28 17.26 -12.51
CA ASP A 171 6.11 15.91 -12.01
C ASP A 171 7.15 15.56 -10.96
N MET A 172 6.74 15.51 -9.69
CA MET A 172 7.65 15.07 -8.62
C MET A 172 8.06 13.60 -8.78
N GLY A 173 7.22 12.76 -9.39
CA GLY A 173 7.55 11.35 -9.62
C GLY A 173 8.72 11.17 -10.58
N ASP A 174 8.80 12.01 -11.62
CA ASP A 174 9.95 12.01 -12.52
C ASP A 174 11.22 12.44 -11.81
N LEU A 175 11.14 13.47 -10.94
CA LEU A 175 12.28 13.90 -10.12
C LEU A 175 12.77 12.77 -9.21
N VAL A 176 11.86 12.14 -8.47
CA VAL A 176 12.17 11.01 -7.59
C VAL A 176 12.84 9.88 -8.38
N ARG A 177 12.28 9.48 -9.53
CA ARG A 177 12.88 8.44 -10.38
C ARG A 177 14.29 8.84 -10.83
N ARG A 178 14.58 10.10 -11.14
CA ARG A 178 15.95 10.51 -11.50
C ARG A 178 16.95 10.35 -10.34
N VAL A 179 16.51 10.43 -9.09
CA VAL A 179 17.39 10.30 -7.91
C VAL A 179 17.64 8.84 -7.53
N LEU A 180 16.66 7.97 -7.72
CA LEU A 180 16.75 6.56 -7.33
C LEU A 180 17.62 5.72 -8.28
N ASP A 181 18.19 4.64 -7.76
CA ASP A 181 18.89 3.63 -8.55
C ASP A 181 18.00 3.09 -9.68
N ASP A 182 18.58 2.91 -10.87
CA ASP A 182 17.91 2.36 -12.07
C ASP A 182 16.66 3.14 -12.49
N ARG A 183 16.50 4.36 -11.95
CA ARG A 183 15.31 5.19 -12.05
C ARG A 183 14.01 4.49 -11.63
N HIS A 184 14.12 3.56 -10.68
CA HIS A 184 13.01 2.69 -10.29
C HIS A 184 12.33 3.16 -9.00
N LEU A 185 11.05 3.52 -9.12
CA LEU A 185 10.15 3.81 -8.01
C LEU A 185 9.00 2.79 -8.01
N PHE A 186 8.87 2.02 -6.94
CA PHE A 186 7.70 1.18 -6.67
C PHE A 186 6.69 2.00 -5.86
N GLU A 187 5.73 2.59 -6.54
CA GLU A 187 4.70 3.42 -5.89
C GLU A 187 3.67 2.56 -5.15
N VAL A 188 3.25 3.05 -3.97
CA VAL A 188 2.20 2.47 -3.13
C VAL A 188 1.06 3.47 -3.04
N SER A 189 -0.16 2.98 -3.18
CA SER A 189 -1.40 3.79 -3.17
C SER A 189 -1.36 4.91 -4.21
N SER A 190 -0.81 4.67 -5.40
CA SER A 190 -0.64 5.68 -6.45
C SER A 190 -1.96 6.30 -6.94
N ALA A 191 -3.07 5.57 -6.82
CA ALA A 191 -4.39 6.04 -7.25
C ALA A 191 -5.24 6.68 -6.13
N PHE A 192 -4.74 6.72 -4.89
CA PHE A 192 -5.39 7.33 -3.72
C PHE A 192 -4.55 8.49 -3.19
N ALA A 193 -5.16 9.65 -2.91
CA ALA A 193 -4.47 10.87 -2.48
C ALA A 193 -3.23 11.17 -3.33
N ALA A 194 -3.46 11.45 -4.62
CA ALA A 194 -2.41 11.61 -5.62
C ALA A 194 -1.55 12.89 -5.43
N ASN A 195 -2.00 13.81 -4.58
CA ASN A 195 -1.28 15.00 -4.09
C ASN A 195 -0.05 14.65 -3.22
N ILE A 196 0.10 13.40 -2.79
CA ILE A 196 1.33 12.90 -2.15
C ILE A 196 1.73 11.53 -2.72
N LEU A 197 3.01 11.37 -3.03
CA LEU A 197 3.63 10.13 -3.47
C LEU A 197 4.20 9.39 -2.27
N THR A 198 3.95 8.09 -2.22
CA THR A 198 4.58 7.16 -1.28
C THR A 198 5.04 5.93 -2.04
N GLY A 199 6.22 5.41 -1.72
CA GLY A 199 6.74 4.24 -2.43
C GLY A 199 8.14 3.85 -2.02
N PHE A 200 8.63 2.76 -2.59
CA PHE A 200 9.97 2.24 -2.32
C PHE A 200 10.89 2.45 -3.52
N GLY A 201 12.14 2.76 -3.23
CA GLY A 201 13.23 2.86 -4.20
C GLY A 201 14.49 2.21 -3.66
N ARG A 202 15.60 2.36 -4.39
CA ARG A 202 16.93 2.02 -3.89
C ARG A 202 17.92 3.15 -4.10
N MET A 203 18.89 3.21 -3.20
CA MET A 203 20.10 4.03 -3.32
C MET A 203 21.31 3.19 -2.92
N GLU A 204 22.31 3.09 -3.80
CA GLU A 204 23.44 2.16 -3.64
C GLU A 204 22.99 0.72 -3.32
N GLY A 205 21.89 0.28 -3.93
CA GLY A 205 21.33 -1.05 -3.77
C GLY A 205 20.50 -1.27 -2.50
N ARG A 206 20.41 -0.27 -1.62
CA ARG A 206 19.69 -0.35 -0.32
C ARG A 206 18.29 0.22 -0.46
N THR A 207 17.29 -0.42 0.15
CA THR A 207 15.90 0.09 0.14
C THR A 207 15.82 1.45 0.81
N VAL A 208 15.10 2.38 0.18
CA VAL A 208 14.68 3.67 0.74
C VAL A 208 13.17 3.82 0.58
N GLY A 209 12.49 4.37 1.59
CA GLY A 209 11.10 4.80 1.52
C GLY A 209 11.04 6.25 1.02
N ILE A 210 10.08 6.55 0.14
CA ILE A 210 9.90 7.87 -0.45
C ILE A 210 8.59 8.46 0.02
N VAL A 211 8.63 9.73 0.43
CA VAL A 211 7.45 10.57 0.66
C VAL A 211 7.65 11.86 -0.10
N ALA A 212 6.75 12.23 -1.00
CA ALA A 212 6.96 13.41 -1.84
C ALA A 212 5.65 14.12 -2.18
N ASN A 213 5.60 15.45 -2.07
CA ASN A 213 4.44 16.21 -2.55
C ASN A 213 4.34 16.15 -4.09
N GLN A 214 3.13 16.14 -4.65
CA GLN A 214 2.93 16.13 -6.10
C GLN A 214 2.25 17.43 -6.55
N PRO A 215 3.01 18.43 -7.07
CA PRO A 215 2.45 19.71 -7.51
C PRO A 215 1.39 19.59 -8.61
N LYS A 216 1.42 18.53 -9.43
CA LYS A 216 0.38 18.29 -10.46
C LYS A 216 -1.01 18.01 -9.88
N GLU A 217 -1.10 17.62 -8.61
CA GLU A 217 -2.33 17.18 -7.98
C GLU A 217 -2.60 18.08 -6.76
N LEU A 218 -3.69 18.86 -6.82
CA LEU A 218 -4.07 19.83 -5.77
C LEU A 218 -2.90 20.75 -5.34
N ALA A 219 -2.01 21.12 -6.28
CA ALA A 219 -0.81 21.91 -6.03
C ALA A 219 0.14 21.33 -4.95
N GLY A 220 0.08 20.02 -4.69
CA GLY A 220 0.90 19.37 -3.65
C GLY A 220 0.46 19.66 -2.21
N CYS A 221 -0.71 20.29 -2.01
CA CYS A 221 -1.28 20.56 -0.70
C CYS A 221 -1.47 19.29 0.11
N LEU A 222 -1.35 19.38 1.44
CA LEU A 222 -1.71 18.30 2.35
C LEU A 222 -3.20 18.37 2.70
N ASP A 223 -3.88 17.22 2.64
CA ASP A 223 -5.25 17.04 3.10
C ASP A 223 -5.34 15.80 4.02
N ILE A 224 -6.55 15.43 4.43
CA ILE A 224 -6.79 14.29 5.33
C ILE A 224 -6.25 13.00 4.71
N ASP A 225 -6.60 12.72 3.46
CA ASP A 225 -6.27 11.47 2.79
C ASP A 225 -4.76 11.33 2.54
N ALA A 226 -4.10 12.40 2.08
CA ALA A 226 -2.64 12.44 1.92
C ALA A 226 -1.93 12.26 3.26
N SER A 227 -2.44 12.88 4.33
CA SER A 227 -1.86 12.78 5.67
C SER A 227 -1.95 11.35 6.21
N VAL A 228 -3.10 10.69 6.07
CA VAL A 228 -3.29 9.29 6.50
C VAL A 228 -2.40 8.35 5.68
N LYS A 229 -2.37 8.52 4.35
CA LYS A 229 -1.53 7.74 3.44
C LYS A 229 -0.05 7.82 3.82
N ALA A 230 0.49 9.04 3.93
CA ALA A 230 1.90 9.25 4.25
C ALA A 230 2.24 8.83 5.68
N ALA A 231 1.39 9.11 6.67
CA ALA A 231 1.63 8.75 8.06
C ALA A 231 1.75 7.23 8.25
N ARG A 232 0.86 6.44 7.64
CA ARG A 232 0.94 4.98 7.71
C ARG A 232 2.21 4.46 7.04
N PHE A 233 2.56 4.99 5.88
CA PHE A 233 3.77 4.60 5.14
C PHE A 233 5.05 4.91 5.93
N VAL A 234 5.16 6.10 6.54
CA VAL A 234 6.28 6.50 7.40
C VAL A 234 6.43 5.55 8.59
N ARG A 235 5.32 5.25 9.29
CA ARG A 235 5.35 4.32 10.43
C ARG A 235 5.77 2.91 10.03
N PHE A 236 5.29 2.41 8.89
CA PHE A 236 5.72 1.12 8.37
C PHE A 236 7.23 1.11 8.11
N CYS A 237 7.75 2.13 7.42
CA CYS A 237 9.18 2.22 7.13
C CYS A 237 10.02 2.24 8.42
N ASP A 238 9.61 3.03 9.41
CA ASP A 238 10.27 3.12 10.72
C ASP A 238 10.29 1.76 11.46
N CYS A 239 9.14 1.08 11.55
CA CYS A 239 9.05 -0.24 12.19
C CYS A 239 9.98 -1.29 11.55
N PHE A 240 10.34 -1.13 10.28
CA PHE A 240 11.16 -2.08 9.53
C PHE A 240 12.53 -1.51 9.13
N ASN A 241 13.01 -0.49 9.84
CA ASN A 241 14.35 0.09 9.65
C ASN A 241 14.63 0.56 8.20
N ILE A 242 13.61 0.99 7.48
CA ILE A 242 13.72 1.53 6.13
C ILE A 242 13.94 3.05 6.24
N PRO A 243 15.08 3.59 5.78
CA PRO A 243 15.33 5.03 5.79
C PRO A 243 14.34 5.75 4.85
N ILE A 244 13.97 6.97 5.23
CA ILE A 244 12.98 7.77 4.49
C ILE A 244 13.66 8.97 3.85
N LEU A 245 13.42 9.16 2.55
CA LEU A 245 13.77 10.36 1.81
C LEU A 245 12.50 11.15 1.50
N THR A 246 12.47 12.42 1.91
CA THR A 246 11.32 13.30 1.71
C THR A 246 11.65 14.40 0.71
N PHE A 247 10.83 14.53 -0.33
CA PHE A 247 10.90 15.63 -1.30
C PHE A 247 9.75 16.60 -1.05
N VAL A 248 10.08 17.85 -0.71
CA VAL A 248 9.12 18.81 -0.18
C VAL A 248 8.83 19.89 -1.21
N ASP A 249 7.57 19.97 -1.62
CA ASP A 249 6.99 21.09 -2.37
C ASP A 249 5.51 21.22 -1.97
N VAL A 250 5.28 21.87 -0.82
CA VAL A 250 3.96 21.96 -0.19
C VAL A 250 3.62 23.43 0.07
N PRO A 251 2.53 23.96 -0.51
CA PRO A 251 2.12 25.35 -0.27
C PRO A 251 1.37 25.51 1.07
N GLY A 252 0.83 24.43 1.63
CA GLY A 252 0.05 24.41 2.86
C GLY A 252 -0.92 23.24 2.91
N PHE A 253 -1.98 23.40 3.70
CA PHE A 253 -3.09 22.44 3.76
C PHE A 253 -4.22 22.86 2.83
N LEU A 254 -5.00 21.87 2.35
CA LEU A 254 -6.25 22.15 1.64
C LEU A 254 -7.24 22.83 2.61
N PRO A 255 -7.81 24.00 2.25
CA PRO A 255 -8.75 24.75 3.10
C PRO A 255 -10.04 24.00 3.44
#